data_AF-A0A1B6YFY9-F1
#
_entry.id   AF-A0A1B6YFY9-F1
#
_cell.length_a   1.000
_cell.length_b   1.000
_cell.length_c   1.000
_cell.angle_alpha   90.00
_cell.angle_beta   90.00
_cell.angle_gamma   90.00
#
_symmetry.space_group_name_H-M   'P 1'
#
loop_
_entity.id
_entity.type
_entity.pdbx_description
1 polymer ?
#
loop_
_entity_poly.entity_id
_entity_poly.type
_entity_poly.pdbx_seq_one_letter_code
_entity_poly.pdbx_strand_id
1 'polypeptide(L)'
;MGVVHFVTEGLDEMNAPLERQIMQIRNCAPLANRITKELILRVASMDREALLDEAAQSFATAVRSTEGREGTRAFAEKRRPTWARQDGIGRPRCPN
;
A
#
# COMPACT_ATOMS: atom_id res chain seq x y z
N MET A 1 -18.68 -16.63 -1.16
CA MET A 1 -17.28 -17.01 -0.84
C MET A 1 -16.40 -15.79 -1.08
N GLY A 2 -15.62 -15.35 -0.08
CA GLY A 2 -14.82 -14.10 -0.09
C GLY A 2 -13.69 -14.10 0.95
N VAL A 3 -13.12 -15.27 1.20
CA VAL A 3 -12.12 -15.51 2.27
C VAL A 3 -10.69 -15.27 1.76
N VAL A 4 -10.44 -15.52 0.48
CA VAL A 4 -9.14 -15.35 -0.18
C VAL A 4 -9.29 -14.49 -1.43
N HIS A 5 -8.22 -13.75 -1.76
CA HIS A 5 -8.17 -12.91 -2.96
C HIS A 5 -7.60 -13.66 -4.18
N PHE A 6 -6.78 -14.70 -3.96
CA PHE A 6 -6.10 -15.47 -5.01
C PHE A 6 -6.01 -16.94 -4.62
N VAL A 7 -5.99 -17.81 -5.64
CA VAL A 7 -5.78 -19.26 -5.53
C VAL A 7 -4.78 -19.65 -6.63
N THR A 8 -3.86 -20.55 -6.33
CA THR A 8 -2.86 -21.07 -7.29
C THR A 8 -2.85 -22.60 -7.29
N GLU A 9 -2.44 -23.22 -8.39
CA GLU A 9 -2.32 -24.67 -8.50
C GLU A 9 -0.99 -25.13 -7.88
N GLY A 10 -0.91 -25.05 -6.54
CA GLY A 10 0.28 -25.47 -5.78
C GLY A 10 1.30 -24.36 -5.51
N LEU A 11 2.40 -24.75 -4.86
CA LEU A 11 3.44 -23.83 -4.36
C LEU A 11 4.29 -23.24 -5.48
N ASP A 12 4.54 -23.99 -6.55
CA ASP A 12 5.40 -23.57 -7.66
C ASP A 12 4.83 -22.33 -8.37
N GLU A 13 3.51 -22.25 -8.48
CA GLU A 13 2.80 -21.11 -9.09
C GLU A 13 2.53 -19.95 -8.13
N MET A 14 2.75 -20.13 -6.81
CA MET A 14 2.41 -19.14 -5.79
C MET A 14 3.40 -17.96 -5.72
N ASN A 15 4.66 -18.19 -6.04
CA ASN A 15 5.72 -17.20 -5.85
C ASN A 15 5.51 -15.94 -6.70
N ALA A 16 5.18 -16.10 -7.98
CA ALA A 16 4.97 -14.98 -8.89
C ALA A 16 3.80 -14.04 -8.49
N PRO A 17 2.58 -14.53 -8.17
CA PRO A 17 1.51 -13.66 -7.66
C PRO A 17 1.86 -13.06 -6.30
N LEU A 18 2.50 -13.81 -5.39
CA LEU A 18 2.93 -13.29 -4.09
C LEU A 18 3.90 -12.11 -4.23
N GLU A 19 4.94 -12.25 -5.05
CA GLU A 19 5.89 -11.18 -5.32
C GLU A 19 5.21 -9.95 -5.93
N ARG A 20 4.26 -10.15 -6.84
CA ARG A 20 3.46 -9.04 -7.40
C ARG A 20 2.67 -8.31 -6.31
N GLN A 21 2.02 -9.03 -5.39
CA GLN A 21 1.27 -8.41 -4.29
C GLN A 21 2.19 -7.65 -3.33
N ILE A 22 3.34 -8.23 -2.95
CA ILE A 22 4.33 -7.56 -2.11
C ILE A 22 4.84 -6.28 -2.79
N MET A 23 5.11 -6.33 -4.09
CA MET A 23 5.55 -5.16 -4.85
C MET A 23 4.48 -4.06 -4.91
N GLN A 24 3.21 -4.43 -5.05
CA GLN A 24 2.11 -3.46 -4.99
C GLN A 24 2.05 -2.78 -3.62
N ILE A 25 2.14 -3.54 -2.53
CA ILE A 25 2.15 -2.99 -1.17
C ILE A 25 3.36 -2.06 -0.94
N ARG A 26 4.55 -2.44 -1.43
CA ARG A 26 5.77 -1.63 -1.31
C ARG A 26 5.74 -0.31 -2.09
N ASN A 27 4.85 -0.18 -3.08
CA ASN A 27 4.68 1.09 -3.79
C ASN A 27 3.89 2.11 -2.95
N CYS A 28 3.15 1.66 -1.93
CA CYS A 28 2.37 2.51 -1.05
C CYS A 28 3.21 3.04 0.11
N ALA A 29 2.95 4.27 0.54
CA ALA A 29 3.64 4.86 1.68
C ALA A 29 3.20 4.15 2.99
N PRO A 30 4.13 3.76 3.88
CA PRO A 30 3.81 2.88 5.01
C PRO A 30 2.90 3.53 6.05
N LEU A 31 3.04 4.83 6.35
CA LEU A 31 2.13 5.54 7.25
C LEU A 31 0.75 5.69 6.63
N ALA A 32 0.66 6.01 5.34
CA ALA A 32 -0.62 6.04 4.62
C ALA A 32 -1.35 4.69 4.69
N ASN A 33 -0.67 3.58 4.43
CA ASN A 33 -1.28 2.24 4.50
C ASN A 33 -1.82 1.89 5.89
N ARG A 34 -1.05 2.19 6.94
CA ARG A 34 -1.47 1.92 8.33
C ARG A 34 -2.72 2.71 8.69
N ILE A 35 -2.75 4.02 8.41
CA ILE A 35 -3.89 4.89 8.72
C ILE A 35 -5.13 4.42 7.95
N THR A 36 -4.99 4.15 6.65
CA THR A 36 -6.12 3.66 5.83
C THR A 36 -6.65 2.32 6.34
N LYS A 37 -5.77 1.38 6.72
CA LYS A 37 -6.20 0.08 7.26
C LYS A 37 -6.94 0.24 8.58
N GLU A 38 -6.48 1.15 9.44
CA GLU A 38 -7.15 1.48 10.70
C GLU A 38 -8.57 2.03 10.46
N LEU A 39 -8.72 2.99 9.54
CA LEU A 39 -10.03 3.53 9.16
C LEU A 39 -10.96 2.43 8.63
N ILE A 40 -10.48 1.55 7.74
CA ILE A 40 -11.27 0.43 7.19
C ILE A 40 -11.79 -0.49 8.30
N LEU A 41 -10.94 -0.82 9.29
CA LEU A 41 -11.32 -1.71 10.39
C LEU A 41 -12.38 -1.10 11.32
N ARG A 42 -12.47 0.24 11.38
CA ARG A 42 -13.44 0.97 12.21
C ARG A 42 -14.82 1.14 11.55
N VAL A 43 -14.94 0.88 10.25
CA VAL A 43 -16.19 1.07 9.48
C VAL A 43 -17.39 0.37 10.12
N ALA A 44 -17.19 -0.83 10.68
CA ALA A 44 -18.28 -1.62 11.26
C ALA A 44 -18.67 -1.21 12.69
N SER A 45 -17.83 -0.42 13.39
CA SER A 45 -17.96 -0.15 14.81
C SER A 45 -18.15 1.34 15.16
N MET A 46 -18.08 2.22 14.17
CA MET A 46 -18.15 3.67 14.35
C MET A 46 -19.33 4.27 13.60
N ASP A 47 -19.89 5.36 14.13
CA ASP A 47 -20.86 6.16 13.39
C ASP A 47 -20.24 6.69 12.09
N ARG A 48 -21.05 6.75 11.04
CA ARG A 48 -20.58 7.07 9.68
C ARG A 48 -20.07 8.49 9.56
N GLU A 49 -20.81 9.47 10.08
CA GLU A 49 -20.44 10.88 9.93
C GLU A 49 -19.16 11.16 10.73
N ALA A 50 -19.09 10.64 11.95
CA ALA A 50 -17.88 10.71 12.76
C ALA A 50 -16.67 10.06 12.08
N LEU A 51 -16.86 8.91 11.43
CA LEU A 51 -15.79 8.23 10.68
C LEU A 51 -15.34 9.04 9.46
N LEU A 52 -16.28 9.69 8.75
CA LEU A 52 -15.95 10.54 7.60
C LEU A 52 -15.16 11.78 8.03
N ASP A 53 -15.52 12.40 9.15
CA ASP A 53 -14.76 13.51 9.73
C ASP A 53 -13.33 13.09 10.11
N GLU A 54 -13.18 11.94 10.76
CA GLU A 54 -11.86 11.37 11.09
C GLU A 54 -11.05 11.05 9.83
N ALA A 55 -11.68 10.46 8.82
CA ALA A 55 -11.05 10.13 7.55
C ALA A 55 -10.59 11.40 6.81
N ALA A 56 -11.39 12.47 6.81
CA ALA A 56 -11.02 13.75 6.20
C ALA A 56 -9.81 14.38 6.91
N GLN A 57 -9.79 14.37 8.24
CA GLN A 57 -8.66 14.88 9.02
C GLN A 57 -7.39 14.04 8.80
N SER A 58 -7.54 12.72 8.75
CA SER A 58 -6.46 11.77 8.47
C SER A 58 -5.86 11.99 7.09
N PHE A 59 -6.71 12.13 6.07
CA PHE A 59 -6.31 12.45 4.70
C PHE A 59 -5.54 13.77 4.64
N ALA A 60 -6.10 14.83 5.22
CA ALA A 60 -5.48 16.16 5.20
C ALA A 60 -4.10 16.14 5.87
N THR A 61 -3.95 15.39 6.97
CA THR A 61 -2.67 15.19 7.66
C THR A 61 -1.68 14.38 6.82
N ALA A 62 -2.14 13.29 6.20
CA ALA A 62 -1.31 12.44 5.35
C ALA A 62 -0.77 13.20 4.13
N VAL A 63 -1.59 14.02 3.45
CA VAL A 63 -1.16 14.82 2.30
C VAL A 63 -0.08 15.84 2.68
N ARG A 64 -0.17 16.45 3.87
CA ARG A 64 0.83 17.43 4.36
C ARG A 64 2.09 16.78 4.94
N SER A 65 2.08 15.48 5.20
CA SER A 65 3.21 14.76 5.78
C SER A 65 4.43 14.69 4.86
N THR A 66 5.56 14.23 5.40
CA THR A 66 6.76 13.96 4.61
C THR A 66 6.49 12.93 3.50
N GLU A 67 5.73 11.88 3.79
CA GLU A 67 5.30 10.88 2.81
C GLU A 67 4.41 11.49 1.73
N GLY A 68 3.40 12.29 2.12
CA GLY A 68 2.48 12.93 1.17
C GLY A 68 3.18 13.89 0.21
N ARG A 69 4.09 14.71 0.74
CA ARG A 69 4.91 15.63 -0.07
C ARG A 69 5.85 14.88 -1.01
N GLU A 70 6.52 13.84 -0.53
CA GLU A 70 7.42 13.04 -1.36
C GLU A 70 6.67 12.25 -2.43
N GLY A 71 5.51 11.67 -2.11
CA GLY A 71 4.68 10.94 -3.06
C GLY A 71 4.19 11.84 -4.20
N THR A 72 3.67 13.02 -3.84
CA THR A 72 3.23 14.03 -4.81
C THR A 72 4.38 14.52 -5.68
N ARG A 73 5.54 14.80 -5.08
CA ARG A 73 6.74 15.21 -5.81
C ARG A 73 7.24 14.11 -6.75
N ALA A 74 7.36 12.87 -6.27
CA ALA A 74 7.82 11.75 -7.06
C ALA A 74 6.90 11.49 -8.26
N PHE A 75 5.58 11.60 -8.05
CA PHE A 75 4.60 11.53 -9.12
C PHE A 75 4.81 12.63 -10.18
N ALA A 76 4.93 13.89 -9.75
CA ALA A 76 5.17 15.03 -10.65
C ALA A 76 6.50 14.90 -11.42
N GLU A 77 7.53 14.38 -10.77
CA GLU A 77 8.86 14.13 -11.33
C GLU A 77 8.96 12.81 -12.13
N LYS A 78 7.85 12.06 -12.27
CA LYS A 78 7.79 10.77 -12.97
C LYS A 78 8.84 9.76 -12.50
N ARG A 79 9.14 9.77 -11.20
CA ARG A 79 10.08 8.84 -10.56
C ARG A 79 9.41 8.08 -9.42
N ARG A 80 10.10 7.06 -8.91
CA ARG A 80 9.63 6.37 -7.70
C ARG A 80 9.85 7.24 -6.46
N PRO A 81 8.92 7.22 -5.48
CA PRO A 81 9.14 7.83 -4.19
C PRO A 81 10.20 7.07 -3.40
N THR A 82 10.83 7.72 -2.42
CA THR A 82 11.96 7.15 -1.67
C THR A 82 11.68 5.76 -1.09
N TRP A 83 10.51 5.52 -0.52
CA TRP A 83 10.13 4.21 0.05
C TRP A 83 9.97 3.09 -0.98
N ALA A 84 9.76 3.44 -2.25
CA ALA A 84 9.60 2.48 -3.36
C ALA A 84 10.85 2.38 -4.25
N ARG A 85 11.95 3.04 -3.85
CA ARG A 85 13.28 2.83 -4.44
C ARG A 85 13.74 1.44 -4.03
N GLN A 86 14.24 0.67 -5.00
CA GLN A 86 14.61 -0.73 -4.74
C GLN A 86 15.96 -0.79 -4.02
N ASP A 87 15.92 -0.81 -2.70
CA ASP A 87 17.08 -1.23 -1.90
C ASP A 87 17.13 -2.77 -1.86
N GLY A 88 17.84 -3.34 -2.84
CA GLY A 88 18.76 -4.47 -2.65
C GLY A 88 18.31 -5.82 -2.08
N ILE A 89 17.03 -6.09 -1.77
CA ILE A 89 16.64 -7.40 -1.21
C ILE A 89 15.57 -8.09 -2.06
N GLY A 90 16.03 -9.08 -2.83
CA GLY A 90 15.19 -10.14 -3.42
C GLY A 90 14.72 -9.90 -4.85
N ARG A 91 15.63 -9.83 -5.83
CA ARG A 91 15.26 -10.21 -7.20
C ARG A 91 15.63 -11.68 -7.39
N PRO A 92 14.70 -12.59 -7.74
CA PRO A 92 15.12 -13.78 -8.49
C PRO A 92 15.79 -13.28 -9.78
N ARG A 93 17.05 -13.65 -9.99
CA ARG A 93 17.71 -13.42 -11.29
C ARG A 93 16.87 -14.14 -12.34
N CYS A 94 16.44 -13.43 -13.37
CA CYS A 94 15.99 -14.09 -14.59
C CYS A 94 17.17 -14.97 -15.08
N PRO A 95 16.95 -16.24 -15.43
CA PRO A 95 17.93 -16.98 -16.22
C PRO A 95 18.11 -16.26 -17.56
N ASN A 96 19.36 -16.22 -18.05
CA ASN A 96 19.69 -15.73 -19.40
C ASN A 96 18.86 -16.43 -20.48
#